data_AF-A0A9N9FSZ1-F1
#
_entry.id   AF-A0A9N9FSZ1-F1
#
_cell.length_a   1.000
_cell.length_b   1.000
_cell.length_c   1.000
_cell.angle_alpha   90.00
_cell.angle_beta   90.00
_cell.angle_gamma   90.00
#
_symmetry.space_group_name_H-M   'P 1'
#
loop_
_entity.id
_entity.type
_entity.pdbx_description
1 polymer ?
#
loop_
_entity_poly.entity_id
_entity_poly.type
_entity_poly.pdbx_seq_one_letter_code
_entity_poly.pdbx_strand_id
1 'polypeptide(L)'
;MSSYHASYHSRHSSDGEGRKRHSRHSDEEKQVERKHKKKAKKESKKHKKEHKSDKLDNSDKMSYIDLSIYSNDDNPFNDANLGEKFVWTKKKDREKKSGLTPEEIFRQEKQRREETQLELEKLKKRRVEREVEQQLREEELARMQREAEFASMGDWASKEDEFHLEQAKRRAEIRIKENRAKPIDILAINLQVEELHQDIQRYLSLEKNPNNLDFWRAMIVVCDDKLSELQAEEKNLTSNVTAVVKDDINKLLAGKTYEQLNKLQAQIQQKLSGQEAVEVEYWEQQLKTITVWKAKAKLKAMHEIVLHKRLEQLRRKQRQEAIKVQEELETALASHNLHVKAEGRHEPLDEAVLEEEDDSLIEEYDVSMSPKPFDKLPREDKQYDIFDLEEDMKALREKRKEVLRNQFIPMKIQQKKPTIEEEEDSVVSKVLYEREAAKDLDEDEAIFNIEEELAKTTYLWQDKYRPRKPRYFNRVHTGYEWNKYNQTHYDSDNPPPKVVQGYKFNIFYPDLIDKSKAPTYKIEREPGNNDTVLIRFLAGPPYEDIAFRIVNREWEYSHKKGFKSSFDRGVLQLHFHFKRHYYRR
;
A
#
# COMPACT_ATOMS: atom_id res chain seq x y z
N MET A 1 98.58 -16.27 36.55
CA MET A 1 99.85 -15.59 36.21
C MET A 1 99.51 -14.12 36.04
N SER A 2 99.82 -13.27 37.01
CA SER A 2 101.15 -12.75 37.37
C SER A 2 101.44 -11.45 36.62
N SER A 3 101.13 -10.36 37.35
CA SER A 3 101.70 -9.02 37.26
C SER A 3 103.02 -8.85 36.52
N TYR A 4 103.14 -7.73 35.80
CA TYR A 4 104.41 -7.05 35.56
C TYR A 4 104.51 -5.74 36.37
N HIS A 5 105.53 -5.71 37.23
CA HIS A 5 106.22 -4.52 37.75
C HIS A 5 106.74 -3.61 36.60
N ALA A 6 107.19 -2.35 36.75
CA ALA A 6 107.08 -1.26 37.74
C ALA A 6 107.82 -0.01 37.09
N SER A 7 108.33 1.06 37.73
CA SER A 7 108.47 1.49 39.14
C SER A 7 108.80 3.01 39.27
N TYR A 8 108.91 3.47 40.52
CA TYR A 8 109.64 4.64 41.04
C TYR A 8 109.75 5.96 40.24
N HIS A 9 109.28 7.05 40.87
CA HIS A 9 110.21 8.06 41.40
C HIS A 9 109.69 8.69 42.70
N SER A 10 110.61 9.05 43.60
CA SER A 10 110.36 9.62 44.94
C SER A 10 110.99 11.01 45.05
N ARG A 11 110.43 11.90 45.88
CA ARG A 11 111.19 12.92 46.61
C ARG A 11 110.45 13.45 47.85
N HIS A 12 111.21 13.57 48.94
CA HIS A 12 110.79 14.03 50.28
C HIS A 12 110.73 15.56 50.42
N SER A 13 109.89 16.02 51.35
CA SER A 13 110.19 16.97 52.45
C SER A 13 108.91 17.23 53.25
N SER A 14 108.86 17.58 54.54
CA SER A 14 109.76 17.47 55.71
C SER A 14 108.92 17.93 56.93
N ASP A 15 109.26 17.51 58.16
CA ASP A 15 108.41 17.65 59.35
C ASP A 15 108.30 19.05 59.99
N GLY A 16 107.30 19.21 60.88
CA GLY A 16 107.10 20.34 61.78
C GLY A 16 106.02 20.10 62.85
N GLU A 17 106.43 19.83 64.09
CA GLU A 17 105.58 19.67 65.30
C GLU A 17 104.92 21.01 65.71
N GLY A 18 103.88 21.13 66.56
CA GLY A 18 103.08 20.20 67.36
C GLY A 18 102.18 20.98 68.38
N ARG A 19 101.45 20.27 69.26
CA ARG A 19 100.63 20.76 70.41
C ARG A 19 99.29 21.49 70.12
N LYS A 20 98.17 20.83 70.47
CA LYS A 20 97.26 21.19 71.62
C LYS A 20 96.03 20.27 71.69
N ARG A 21 95.96 19.40 72.71
CA ARG A 21 94.78 18.58 73.04
C ARG A 21 93.94 19.31 74.11
N HIS A 22 92.80 19.91 73.76
CA HIS A 22 91.68 20.23 74.69
C HIS A 22 90.45 20.78 73.93
N SER A 23 89.72 19.93 73.20
CA SER A 23 88.45 20.34 72.53
C SER A 23 87.47 19.20 72.18
N ARG A 24 87.69 17.96 72.67
CA ARG A 24 86.93 16.79 72.17
C ARG A 24 85.56 16.55 72.82
N HIS A 25 85.25 17.14 73.97
CA HIS A 25 84.04 16.76 74.73
C HIS A 25 82.77 17.55 74.34
N SER A 26 82.90 18.78 73.80
CA SER A 26 81.74 19.64 73.50
C SER A 26 81.03 19.32 72.17
N ASP A 27 81.68 18.58 71.26
CA ASP A 27 81.12 18.29 69.93
C ASP A 27 80.24 17.04 69.89
N GLU A 28 80.40 16.09 70.82
CA GLU A 28 79.57 14.88 70.85
C GLU A 28 78.12 15.18 71.27
N GLU A 29 77.90 15.99 72.31
CA GLU A 29 76.55 16.42 72.72
C GLU A 29 75.82 17.16 71.59
N LYS A 30 76.52 18.08 70.90
CA LYS A 30 75.99 18.83 69.75
C LYS A 30 75.64 17.95 68.56
N GLN A 31 76.29 16.79 68.39
CA GLN A 31 75.89 15.82 67.36
C GLN A 31 74.64 15.03 67.74
N VAL A 32 74.47 14.65 69.01
CA VAL A 32 73.28 13.91 69.48
C VAL A 32 72.03 14.78 69.39
N GLU A 33 72.09 16.04 69.83
CA GLU A 33 70.96 16.98 69.73
C GLU A 33 70.55 17.21 68.26
N ARG A 34 71.53 17.37 67.36
CA ARG A 34 71.31 17.52 65.90
C ARG A 34 70.66 16.28 65.27
N LYS A 35 70.92 15.07 65.77
CA LYS A 35 70.27 13.83 65.30
C LYS A 35 68.80 13.77 65.73
N HIS A 36 68.48 14.08 66.99
CA HIS A 36 67.09 14.14 67.46
C HIS A 36 66.27 15.21 66.73
N LYS A 37 66.82 16.43 66.54
CA LYS A 37 66.17 17.52 65.79
C LYS A 37 65.88 17.15 64.32
N LYS A 38 66.74 16.34 63.68
CA LYS A 38 66.49 15.82 62.32
C LYS A 38 65.39 14.75 62.28
N LYS A 39 65.28 13.88 63.29
CA LYS A 39 64.28 12.80 63.34
C LYS A 39 62.86 13.37 63.52
N ALA A 40 62.66 14.25 64.51
CA ALA A 40 61.38 14.94 64.74
C ALA A 40 60.92 15.80 63.54
N LYS A 41 61.86 16.40 62.79
CA LYS A 41 61.57 17.17 61.57
C LYS A 41 61.24 16.29 60.35
N LYS A 42 61.51 14.98 60.41
CA LYS A 42 61.13 13.98 59.40
C LYS A 42 59.74 13.40 59.69
N GLU A 43 59.44 13.10 60.96
CA GLU A 43 58.11 12.63 61.40
C GLU A 43 57.03 13.71 61.24
N SER A 44 57.29 14.95 61.67
CA SER A 44 56.34 16.06 61.45
C SER A 44 56.12 16.37 59.96
N LYS A 45 57.11 16.13 59.09
CA LYS A 45 56.93 16.20 57.63
C LYS A 45 56.11 15.04 57.06
N LYS A 46 56.11 13.86 57.69
CA LYS A 46 55.31 12.70 57.27
C LYS A 46 53.84 12.92 57.61
N HIS A 47 53.54 13.21 58.89
CA HIS A 47 52.18 13.54 59.32
C HIS A 47 51.60 14.74 58.57
N LYS A 48 52.39 15.78 58.27
CA LYS A 48 51.92 16.95 57.50
C LYS A 48 51.77 16.69 55.98
N LYS A 49 52.14 15.50 55.50
CA LYS A 49 51.91 15.04 54.13
C LYS A 49 50.66 14.14 54.05
N GLU A 50 50.51 13.22 55.01
CA GLU A 50 49.31 12.40 55.20
C GLU A 50 48.08 13.27 55.53
N HIS A 51 48.20 14.20 56.49
CA HIS A 51 47.08 15.08 56.84
C HIS A 51 46.73 16.15 55.75
N LYS A 52 47.45 16.15 54.61
CA LYS A 52 47.24 17.05 53.48
C LYS A 52 46.67 16.34 52.24
N SER A 53 46.70 15.00 52.15
CA SER A 53 45.91 14.27 51.14
C SER A 53 44.41 14.32 51.47
N ASP A 54 44.07 14.30 52.77
CA ASP A 54 42.71 14.00 53.23
C ASP A 54 41.83 15.26 53.44
N LYS A 55 42.28 16.43 52.94
CA LYS A 55 41.61 17.74 53.12
C LYS A 55 41.68 18.65 51.88
N LEU A 56 41.52 18.06 50.69
CA LEU A 56 41.29 18.82 49.45
C LEU A 56 40.08 18.21 48.75
N ASP A 57 39.01 19.00 48.65
CA ASP A 57 37.71 18.56 48.15
C ASP A 57 37.80 17.95 46.74
N ASN A 58 37.26 16.74 46.60
CA ASN A 58 37.30 15.97 45.36
C ASN A 58 36.18 16.38 44.38
N SER A 59 35.24 17.23 44.80
CA SER A 59 34.08 17.69 44.01
C SER A 59 34.47 18.64 42.87
N ASP A 60 35.27 19.66 43.17
CA ASP A 60 35.55 20.75 42.22
C ASP A 60 36.38 20.28 41.02
N LYS A 61 37.28 19.30 41.23
CA LYS A 61 38.07 18.69 40.16
C LYS A 61 37.24 17.80 39.23
N MET A 62 36.19 17.16 39.75
CA MET A 62 35.31 16.31 38.94
C MET A 62 34.53 17.14 37.92
N SER A 63 34.04 18.32 38.34
CA SER A 63 33.11 19.15 37.54
C SER A 63 33.64 19.68 36.20
N TYR A 64 34.96 19.83 36.04
CA TYR A 64 35.55 20.32 34.79
C TYR A 64 36.04 19.18 33.88
N ILE A 65 36.43 18.04 34.47
CA ILE A 65 36.88 16.85 33.74
C ILE A 65 35.67 16.12 33.13
N ASP A 66 34.54 16.06 33.84
CA ASP A 66 33.31 15.37 33.39
C ASP A 66 32.55 16.11 32.26
N LEU A 67 32.92 17.38 31.99
CA LEU A 67 32.37 18.16 30.86
C LEU A 67 33.25 18.10 29.60
N SER A 68 34.42 17.46 29.68
CA SER A 68 35.32 17.23 28.56
C SER A 68 35.41 15.74 28.24
N ILE A 69 35.09 15.36 27.01
CA ILE A 69 35.08 13.96 26.54
C ILE A 69 36.49 13.32 26.50
N TYR A 70 37.54 14.07 26.88
CA TYR A 70 38.93 13.66 26.82
C TYR A 70 39.57 13.79 28.20
N SER A 71 40.17 12.71 28.69
CA SER A 71 41.03 12.74 29.87
C SER A 71 42.44 13.24 29.50
N ASN A 72 43.26 13.57 30.50
CA ASN A 72 44.67 13.93 30.25
C ASN A 72 45.46 12.81 29.53
N ASP A 73 45.09 11.55 29.75
CA ASP A 73 45.78 10.38 29.20
C ASP A 73 45.17 9.92 27.86
N ASP A 74 44.00 10.44 27.50
CA ASP A 74 43.23 10.06 26.29
C ASP A 74 42.93 11.30 25.43
N ASN A 75 43.95 12.13 25.22
CA ASN A 75 43.88 13.38 24.48
C ASN A 75 44.37 13.19 23.03
N PRO A 76 43.49 13.31 22.00
CA PRO A 76 43.87 13.12 20.60
C PRO A 76 44.84 14.19 20.05
N PHE A 77 45.10 15.26 20.80
CA PHE A 77 46.08 16.31 20.45
C PHE A 77 47.45 16.13 21.11
N ASN A 78 47.64 15.05 21.90
CA ASN A 78 48.92 14.69 22.53
C ASN A 78 49.50 15.77 23.47
N ASP A 79 48.64 16.64 24.00
CA ASP A 79 48.96 17.70 24.98
C ASP A 79 48.80 17.15 26.42
N ALA A 80 49.90 17.09 27.18
CA ALA A 80 49.94 16.45 28.50
C ALA A 80 49.26 17.25 29.65
N ASN A 81 48.87 18.50 29.39
CA ASN A 81 48.47 19.46 30.44
C ASN A 81 46.99 19.90 30.32
N LEU A 82 46.12 19.10 29.68
CA LEU A 82 44.74 19.48 29.35
C LEU A 82 43.89 19.91 30.58
N GLY A 83 44.12 19.25 31.72
CA GLY A 83 43.50 19.57 33.02
C GLY A 83 44.19 20.67 33.85
N GLU A 84 45.27 21.29 33.36
CA GLU A 84 45.87 22.45 34.03
C GLU A 84 45.10 23.73 33.71
N LYS A 85 44.58 24.40 34.75
CA LYS A 85 43.81 25.64 34.59
C LYS A 85 44.65 26.71 33.88
N PHE A 86 44.26 27.03 32.64
CA PHE A 86 44.94 28.03 31.80
C PHE A 86 45.19 29.35 32.55
N VAL A 87 46.46 29.71 32.71
CA VAL A 87 46.88 30.98 33.32
C VAL A 87 47.36 31.92 32.21
N TRP A 88 46.65 33.02 32.00
CA TRP A 88 47.05 34.02 31.02
C TRP A 88 48.29 34.80 31.53
N THR A 89 49.48 34.30 31.22
CA THR A 89 50.78 34.85 31.65
C THR A 89 50.92 36.33 31.32
N LYS A 90 50.55 36.75 30.10
CA LYS A 90 50.52 38.16 29.69
C LYS A 90 49.60 39.05 30.54
N LYS A 91 48.48 38.52 31.05
CA LYS A 91 47.61 39.26 32.00
C LYS A 91 48.34 39.42 33.33
N LYS A 92 48.90 38.33 33.88
CA LYS A 92 49.71 38.34 35.12
C LYS A 92 50.91 39.28 35.06
N ASP A 93 51.62 39.34 33.94
CA ASP A 93 52.81 40.20 33.80
C ASP A 93 52.43 41.66 33.54
N ARG A 94 51.27 41.92 32.91
CA ARG A 94 50.67 43.27 32.85
C ARG A 94 50.22 43.73 34.23
N GLU A 95 49.61 42.86 35.03
CA GLU A 95 49.17 43.13 36.40
C GLU A 95 50.34 43.41 37.36
N LYS A 96 51.44 42.64 37.24
CA LYS A 96 52.71 42.95 37.92
C LYS A 96 53.30 44.30 37.51
N LYS A 97 53.16 44.70 36.24
CA LYS A 97 53.63 46.00 35.74
C LYS A 97 52.71 47.16 36.15
N SER A 98 51.43 46.94 36.39
CA SER A 98 50.49 47.97 36.84
C SER A 98 50.48 48.18 38.37
N GLY A 99 51.15 47.31 39.15
CA GLY A 99 51.39 47.54 40.57
C GLY A 99 50.18 47.41 41.51
N LEU A 100 49.02 46.96 41.02
CA LEU A 100 47.85 46.71 41.87
C LEU A 100 48.12 45.58 42.86
N THR A 101 47.56 45.67 44.06
CA THR A 101 47.76 44.62 45.06
C THR A 101 47.02 43.33 44.65
N PRO A 102 47.55 42.13 44.96
CA PRO A 102 46.87 40.87 44.66
C PRO A 102 45.45 40.76 45.23
N GLU A 103 45.16 41.48 46.32
CA GLU A 103 43.85 41.44 46.98
C GLU A 103 42.80 42.32 46.28
N GLU A 104 43.19 43.47 45.73
CA GLU A 104 42.29 44.31 44.90
C GLU A 104 41.92 43.61 43.59
N ILE A 105 42.88 42.92 42.97
CA ILE A 105 42.64 42.10 41.77
C ILE A 105 41.63 40.98 42.09
N PHE A 106 41.80 40.29 43.22
CA PHE A 106 40.86 39.25 43.66
C PHE A 106 39.45 39.81 43.93
N ARG A 107 39.33 41.01 44.52
CA ARG A 107 38.04 41.68 44.75
C ARG A 107 37.34 42.07 43.44
N GLN A 108 38.05 42.67 42.47
CA GLN A 108 37.48 43.01 41.15
C GLN A 108 37.15 41.77 40.29
N GLU A 109 37.90 40.68 40.43
CA GLU A 109 37.61 39.43 39.73
C GLU A 109 36.46 38.67 40.38
N LYS A 110 36.30 38.76 41.71
CA LYS A 110 35.12 38.28 42.45
C LYS A 110 33.86 39.07 42.07
N GLN A 111 33.89 40.40 42.06
CA GLN A 111 32.74 41.23 41.68
C GLN A 111 32.25 40.93 40.27
N ARG A 112 33.15 40.89 39.27
CA ARG A 112 32.78 40.48 37.90
C ARG A 112 32.24 39.04 37.82
N ARG A 113 32.71 38.14 38.67
CA ARG A 113 32.17 36.77 38.75
C ARG A 113 30.75 36.76 39.32
N GLU A 114 30.47 37.57 40.33
CA GLU A 114 29.13 37.73 40.91
C GLU A 114 28.17 38.41 39.92
N GLU A 115 28.60 39.45 39.21
CA GLU A 115 27.84 40.11 38.12
C GLU A 115 27.50 39.12 36.99
N THR A 116 28.48 38.39 36.48
CA THR A 116 28.26 37.39 35.41
C THR A 116 27.39 36.22 35.87
N GLN A 117 27.46 35.82 37.14
CA GLN A 117 26.55 34.81 37.71
C GLN A 117 25.10 35.31 37.79
N LEU A 118 24.88 36.56 38.23
CA LEU A 118 23.55 37.18 38.27
C LEU A 118 22.96 37.38 36.86
N GLU A 119 23.79 37.71 35.87
CA GLU A 119 23.36 37.78 34.47
C GLU A 119 22.97 36.39 33.94
N LEU A 120 23.77 35.35 34.25
CA LEU A 120 23.47 33.97 33.89
C LEU A 120 22.16 33.47 34.52
N GLU A 121 21.88 33.83 35.79
CA GLU A 121 20.63 33.48 36.48
C GLU A 121 19.41 34.15 35.84
N LYS A 122 19.52 35.43 35.45
CA LYS A 122 18.48 36.16 34.70
C LYS A 122 18.25 35.58 33.31
N LEU A 123 19.29 35.05 32.66
CA LEU A 123 19.17 34.35 31.38
C LEU A 123 18.54 32.96 31.55
N LYS A 124 18.81 32.24 32.64
CA LYS A 124 18.13 30.98 32.97
C LYS A 124 16.63 31.18 33.23
N LYS A 125 16.25 32.19 34.01
CA LYS A 125 14.81 32.50 34.26
C LYS A 125 14.05 32.77 32.95
N ARG A 126 14.63 33.59 32.04
CA ARG A 126 14.09 33.82 30.68
C ARG A 126 14.21 32.64 29.69
N ARG A 127 14.81 31.51 30.08
CA ARG A 127 14.72 30.25 29.33
C ARG A 127 13.55 29.43 29.85
N VAL A 128 13.50 29.19 31.16
CA VAL A 128 12.40 28.47 31.83
C VAL A 128 11.04 29.10 31.53
N GLU A 129 10.94 30.44 31.53
CA GLU A 129 9.70 31.16 31.21
C GLU A 129 9.19 30.88 29.78
N ARG A 130 10.10 30.83 28.79
CA ARG A 130 9.75 30.48 27.39
C ARG A 130 9.51 28.99 27.20
N GLU A 131 10.19 28.16 27.97
CA GLU A 131 10.02 26.70 27.97
C GLU A 131 8.63 26.33 28.52
N VAL A 132 8.17 26.99 29.59
CA VAL A 132 6.80 26.88 30.11
C VAL A 132 5.77 27.43 29.12
N GLU A 133 6.01 28.59 28.49
CA GLU A 133 5.11 29.14 27.46
C GLU A 133 4.97 28.20 26.24
N GLN A 134 6.08 27.58 25.83
CA GLN A 134 6.11 26.60 24.74
C GLN A 134 5.37 25.32 25.12
N GLN A 135 5.62 24.76 26.31
CA GLN A 135 4.91 23.58 26.83
C GLN A 135 3.40 23.81 26.89
N LEU A 136 2.95 24.99 27.35
CA LEU A 136 1.52 25.32 27.40
C LEU A 136 0.87 25.33 26.01
N ARG A 137 1.58 25.86 25.00
CA ARG A 137 1.10 25.93 23.61
C ARG A 137 1.10 24.54 22.94
N GLU A 138 2.10 23.71 23.25
CA GLU A 138 2.15 22.31 22.80
C GLU A 138 1.02 21.48 23.43
N GLU A 139 0.71 21.70 24.72
CA GLU A 139 -0.41 21.05 25.40
C GLU A 139 -1.78 21.48 24.84
N GLU A 140 -1.99 22.76 24.55
CA GLU A 140 -3.20 23.25 23.87
C GLU A 140 -3.38 22.63 22.47
N LEU A 141 -2.29 22.57 21.68
CA LEU A 141 -2.33 21.99 20.33
C LEU A 141 -2.56 20.46 20.37
N ALA A 142 -1.94 19.75 21.32
CA ALA A 142 -2.19 18.33 21.56
C ALA A 142 -3.60 18.05 22.13
N ARG A 143 -4.25 19.02 22.79
CA ARG A 143 -5.67 18.92 23.17
C ARG A 143 -6.57 19.08 21.95
N MET A 144 -6.34 20.11 21.13
CA MET A 144 -7.08 20.34 19.89
C MET A 144 -6.94 19.17 18.91
N GLN A 145 -5.74 18.58 18.80
CA GLN A 145 -5.52 17.41 17.94
C GLN A 145 -6.29 16.19 18.44
N ARG A 146 -6.32 15.91 19.75
CA ARG A 146 -7.16 14.84 20.31
C ARG A 146 -8.65 15.07 20.12
N GLU A 147 -9.11 16.33 20.24
CA GLU A 147 -10.51 16.70 19.95
C GLU A 147 -10.85 16.47 18.46
N ALA A 148 -9.93 16.78 17.54
CA ALA A 148 -10.10 16.55 16.10
C ALA A 148 -10.01 15.07 15.70
N GLU A 149 -9.08 14.30 16.29
CA GLU A 149 -8.98 12.85 16.11
C GLU A 149 -10.21 12.14 16.63
N PHE A 150 -10.75 12.54 17.79
CA PHE A 150 -12.01 12.02 18.34
C PHE A 150 -13.21 12.34 17.43
N ALA A 151 -13.28 13.56 16.89
CA ALA A 151 -14.31 13.93 15.92
C ALA A 151 -14.21 13.11 14.62
N SER A 152 -13.00 12.95 14.06
CA SER A 152 -12.77 12.11 12.88
C SER A 152 -13.01 10.61 13.14
N MET A 153 -12.88 10.15 14.39
CA MET A 153 -13.18 8.78 14.80
C MET A 153 -14.70 8.55 14.95
N GLY A 154 -15.49 9.57 15.29
CA GLY A 154 -16.95 9.51 15.29
C GLY A 154 -17.56 9.25 13.91
N ASP A 155 -16.99 9.87 12.87
CA ASP A 155 -17.34 9.59 11.47
C ASP A 155 -16.93 8.17 11.02
N TRP A 156 -15.91 7.58 11.66
CA TRP A 156 -15.46 6.23 11.37
C TRP A 156 -16.36 5.19 12.05
N ALA A 157 -16.70 5.38 13.33
CA ALA A 157 -17.65 4.54 14.06
C ALA A 157 -19.03 4.51 13.37
N SER A 158 -19.52 5.66 12.90
CA SER A 158 -20.80 5.75 12.16
C SER A 158 -20.78 4.92 10.86
N LYS A 159 -19.63 4.88 10.15
CA LYS A 159 -19.43 4.07 8.93
C LYS A 159 -19.23 2.58 9.24
N GLU A 160 -18.61 2.25 10.37
CA GLU A 160 -18.49 0.87 10.86
C GLU A 160 -19.85 0.30 11.25
N ASP A 161 -20.68 1.08 11.96
CA ASP A 161 -22.07 0.73 12.29
C ASP A 161 -22.93 0.54 11.03
N GLU A 162 -22.83 1.45 10.05
CA GLU A 162 -23.54 1.33 8.76
C GLU A 162 -23.12 0.07 7.98
N PHE A 163 -21.81 -0.21 7.92
CA PHE A 163 -21.29 -1.43 7.31
C PHE A 163 -21.78 -2.70 8.06
N HIS A 164 -21.76 -2.69 9.39
CA HIS A 164 -22.28 -3.80 10.19
C HIS A 164 -23.79 -4.01 10.00
N LEU A 165 -24.57 -2.94 9.86
CA LEU A 165 -25.99 -2.99 9.54
C LEU A 165 -26.24 -3.61 8.15
N GLU A 166 -25.49 -3.21 7.13
CA GLU A 166 -25.63 -3.76 5.77
C GLU A 166 -25.22 -5.25 5.74
N GLN A 167 -24.11 -5.60 6.40
CA GLN A 167 -23.69 -7.00 6.54
C GLN A 167 -24.71 -7.84 7.34
N ALA A 168 -25.36 -7.26 8.35
CA ALA A 168 -26.42 -7.94 9.11
C ALA A 168 -27.66 -8.21 8.23
N LYS A 169 -28.14 -7.22 7.47
CA LYS A 169 -29.23 -7.38 6.49
C LYS A 169 -28.92 -8.49 5.48
N ARG A 170 -27.73 -8.43 4.86
CA ARG A 170 -27.29 -9.43 3.86
C ARG A 170 -27.15 -10.84 4.44
N ARG A 171 -26.73 -10.97 5.71
CA ARG A 171 -26.67 -12.25 6.42
C ARG A 171 -28.06 -12.78 6.78
N ALA A 172 -29.02 -11.92 7.11
CA ALA A 172 -30.41 -12.32 7.33
C ALA A 172 -31.02 -12.93 6.05
N GLU A 173 -30.89 -12.24 4.91
CA GLU A 173 -31.35 -12.74 3.60
C GLU A 173 -30.81 -14.14 3.25
N ILE A 174 -29.53 -14.39 3.52
CA ILE A 174 -28.89 -15.69 3.25
C ILE A 174 -29.48 -16.78 4.16
N ARG A 175 -29.66 -16.52 5.45
CA ARG A 175 -30.27 -17.48 6.40
C ARG A 175 -31.72 -17.83 6.04
N ILE A 176 -32.47 -16.87 5.52
CA ILE A 176 -33.83 -17.06 5.02
C ILE A 176 -33.81 -17.99 3.80
N LYS A 177 -32.95 -17.72 2.80
CA LYS A 177 -32.77 -18.56 1.61
C LYS A 177 -32.36 -20.00 1.94
N GLU A 178 -31.69 -20.20 3.08
CA GLU A 178 -31.22 -21.50 3.55
C GLU A 178 -32.15 -22.17 4.59
N ASN A 179 -33.36 -21.67 4.83
CA ASN A 179 -34.32 -22.18 5.82
C ASN A 179 -33.76 -22.27 7.27
N ARG A 180 -32.85 -21.37 7.65
CA ARG A 180 -32.23 -21.27 8.99
C ARG A 180 -32.40 -19.87 9.60
N ALA A 181 -33.50 -19.19 9.25
CA ALA A 181 -33.82 -17.85 9.74
C ALA A 181 -34.01 -17.84 11.27
N LYS A 182 -33.46 -16.83 11.93
CA LYS A 182 -33.76 -16.52 13.34
C LYS A 182 -35.01 -15.62 13.41
N PRO A 183 -35.70 -15.52 14.56
CA PRO A 183 -36.85 -14.63 14.71
C PRO A 183 -36.57 -13.15 14.33
N ILE A 184 -35.35 -12.66 14.59
CA ILE A 184 -34.90 -11.32 14.18
C ILE A 184 -34.76 -11.20 12.65
N ASP A 185 -34.35 -12.27 11.96
CA ASP A 185 -34.27 -12.29 10.49
C ASP A 185 -35.69 -12.28 9.87
N ILE A 186 -36.70 -12.83 10.56
CA ILE A 186 -38.12 -12.77 10.14
C ILE A 186 -38.65 -11.34 10.30
N LEU A 187 -38.41 -10.68 11.43
CA LEU A 187 -38.81 -9.27 11.65
C LEU A 187 -38.22 -8.31 10.60
N ALA A 188 -37.03 -8.61 10.06
CA ALA A 188 -36.45 -7.84 8.96
C ALA A 188 -37.26 -7.97 7.65
N ILE A 189 -37.89 -9.12 7.39
CA ILE A 189 -38.85 -9.29 6.29
C ILE A 189 -40.12 -8.50 6.59
N ASN A 190 -40.66 -8.57 7.81
CA ASN A 190 -41.90 -7.88 8.19
C ASN A 190 -41.80 -6.38 7.90
N LEU A 191 -40.65 -5.76 8.24
CA LEU A 191 -40.38 -4.36 7.93
C LEU A 191 -40.31 -4.08 6.41
N GLN A 192 -39.62 -4.93 5.64
CA GLN A 192 -39.54 -4.79 4.18
C GLN A 192 -40.90 -4.96 3.47
N VAL A 193 -41.78 -5.81 3.98
CA VAL A 193 -43.13 -6.01 3.41
C VAL A 193 -44.04 -4.81 3.71
N GLU A 194 -43.89 -4.19 4.89
CA GLU A 194 -44.59 -2.95 5.25
C GLU A 194 -44.12 -1.76 4.39
N GLU A 195 -42.80 -1.59 4.22
CA GLU A 195 -42.20 -0.60 3.30
C GLU A 195 -42.71 -0.81 1.86
N LEU A 196 -42.69 -2.05 1.36
CA LEU A 196 -43.18 -2.41 0.03
C LEU A 196 -44.68 -2.12 -0.14
N HIS A 197 -45.50 -2.35 0.89
CA HIS A 197 -46.93 -2.02 0.86
C HIS A 197 -47.15 -0.50 0.72
N GLN A 198 -46.40 0.32 1.46
CA GLN A 198 -46.46 1.78 1.36
C GLN A 198 -46.01 2.29 -0.03
N ASP A 199 -44.95 1.71 -0.59
CA ASP A 199 -44.51 2.01 -1.95
C ASP A 199 -45.55 1.62 -3.00
N ILE A 200 -46.20 0.45 -2.87
CA ILE A 200 -47.28 0.04 -3.78
C ILE A 200 -48.48 0.98 -3.71
N GLN A 201 -48.88 1.42 -2.50
CA GLN A 201 -49.93 2.43 -2.34
C GLN A 201 -49.55 3.74 -3.07
N ARG A 202 -48.30 4.19 -2.93
CA ARG A 202 -47.77 5.36 -3.62
C ARG A 202 -47.81 5.16 -5.15
N TYR A 203 -47.33 4.04 -5.67
CA TYR A 203 -47.42 3.74 -7.12
C TYR A 203 -48.86 3.68 -7.63
N LEU A 204 -49.79 3.13 -6.85
CA LEU A 204 -51.21 3.07 -7.21
C LEU A 204 -51.85 4.47 -7.34
N SER A 205 -51.39 5.44 -6.55
CA SER A 205 -51.83 6.85 -6.64
C SER A 205 -51.21 7.65 -7.78
N LEU A 206 -50.03 7.25 -8.28
CA LEU A 206 -49.28 7.95 -9.32
C LEU A 206 -49.49 7.37 -10.73
N GLU A 207 -49.81 6.07 -10.82
CA GLU A 207 -49.94 5.34 -12.07
C GLU A 207 -51.22 5.72 -12.84
N LYS A 208 -51.08 5.86 -14.16
CA LYS A 208 -52.17 6.29 -15.07
C LYS A 208 -52.57 5.21 -16.08
N ASN A 209 -51.73 4.20 -16.28
CA ASN A 209 -51.98 3.14 -17.26
C ASN A 209 -52.86 2.03 -16.66
N PRO A 210 -53.99 1.64 -17.30
CA PRO A 210 -54.92 0.66 -16.74
C PRO A 210 -54.26 -0.72 -16.53
N ASN A 211 -53.39 -1.15 -17.44
CA ASN A 211 -52.68 -2.43 -17.33
C ASN A 211 -51.70 -2.47 -16.14
N ASN A 212 -51.09 -1.33 -15.80
CA ASN A 212 -50.20 -1.21 -14.65
C ASN A 212 -51.02 -1.10 -13.35
N LEU A 213 -52.14 -0.37 -13.37
CA LEU A 213 -53.06 -0.32 -12.23
C LEU A 213 -53.58 -1.72 -11.87
N ASP A 214 -53.93 -2.56 -12.84
CA ASP A 214 -54.35 -3.94 -12.58
C ASP A 214 -53.22 -4.84 -12.06
N PHE A 215 -51.96 -4.55 -12.41
CA PHE A 215 -50.78 -5.18 -11.81
C PHE A 215 -50.59 -4.74 -10.35
N TRP A 216 -50.60 -3.44 -10.06
CA TRP A 216 -50.45 -2.92 -8.69
C TRP A 216 -51.62 -3.33 -7.78
N ARG A 217 -52.86 -3.39 -8.31
CA ARG A 217 -54.04 -3.95 -7.61
C ARG A 217 -53.91 -5.45 -7.31
N ALA A 218 -53.29 -6.23 -8.20
CA ALA A 218 -53.00 -7.63 -7.90
C ALA A 218 -51.83 -7.76 -6.90
N MET A 219 -50.87 -6.83 -6.91
CA MET A 219 -49.74 -6.84 -6.00
C MET A 219 -50.13 -6.45 -4.57
N ILE A 220 -50.94 -5.40 -4.39
CA ILE A 220 -51.40 -4.99 -3.05
C ILE A 220 -52.19 -6.13 -2.37
N VAL A 221 -53.07 -6.84 -3.08
CA VAL A 221 -53.79 -8.02 -2.55
C VAL A 221 -52.85 -9.14 -2.07
N VAL A 222 -51.67 -9.29 -2.68
CA VAL A 222 -50.65 -10.27 -2.24
C VAL A 222 -49.82 -9.75 -1.07
N CYS A 223 -49.56 -8.44 -1.01
CA CYS A 223 -48.90 -7.81 0.15
C CYS A 223 -49.83 -7.80 1.37
N ASP A 224 -51.12 -7.51 1.21
CA ASP A 224 -52.13 -7.51 2.27
C ASP A 224 -52.32 -8.92 2.87
N ASP A 225 -52.33 -9.95 2.01
CA ASP A 225 -52.31 -11.36 2.42
C ASP A 225 -51.06 -11.69 3.24
N LYS A 226 -49.87 -11.28 2.77
CA LYS A 226 -48.62 -11.54 3.48
C LYS A 226 -48.50 -10.75 4.78
N LEU A 227 -48.93 -9.49 4.83
CA LEU A 227 -49.01 -8.70 6.07
C LEU A 227 -50.01 -9.33 7.06
N SER A 228 -51.18 -9.78 6.57
CA SER A 228 -52.16 -10.48 7.41
C SER A 228 -51.63 -11.80 7.95
N GLU A 229 -50.85 -12.54 7.17
CA GLU A 229 -50.16 -13.76 7.60
C GLU A 229 -49.11 -13.46 8.67
N LEU A 230 -48.23 -12.47 8.45
CA LEU A 230 -47.19 -12.08 9.40
C LEU A 230 -47.76 -11.51 10.71
N GLN A 231 -48.81 -10.68 10.64
CA GLN A 231 -49.53 -10.21 11.83
C GLN A 231 -50.29 -11.34 12.55
N ALA A 232 -50.69 -12.40 11.84
CA ALA A 232 -51.29 -13.57 12.46
C ALA A 232 -50.21 -14.47 13.09
N GLU A 233 -49.02 -14.59 12.52
CA GLU A 233 -47.87 -15.28 13.09
C GLU A 233 -47.39 -14.58 14.38
N GLU A 234 -47.27 -13.24 14.39
CA GLU A 234 -46.93 -12.46 15.59
C GLU A 234 -47.95 -12.61 16.72
N LYS A 235 -49.24 -12.80 16.40
CA LYS A 235 -50.32 -12.98 17.38
C LYS A 235 -50.52 -14.43 17.83
N ASN A 236 -50.03 -15.42 17.07
CA ASN A 236 -50.31 -16.85 17.32
C ASN A 236 -49.04 -17.65 17.65
N LEU A 237 -48.67 -17.67 18.93
CA LEU A 237 -47.79 -18.71 19.46
C LEU A 237 -48.48 -20.10 19.55
N THR A 238 -49.77 -20.21 19.19
CA THR A 238 -50.60 -21.41 19.42
C THR A 238 -51.75 -21.59 18.39
N SER A 239 -51.51 -22.13 17.18
CA SER A 239 -52.59 -22.72 16.34
C SER A 239 -52.13 -23.65 15.20
N ASN A 240 -51.48 -24.77 15.53
CA ASN A 240 -51.03 -25.77 14.52
C ASN A 240 -52.16 -26.39 13.68
N VAL A 241 -53.42 -26.37 14.15
CA VAL A 241 -54.56 -27.04 13.48
C VAL A 241 -55.01 -26.30 12.21
N THR A 242 -54.97 -24.96 12.20
CA THR A 242 -55.37 -24.17 11.02
C THR A 242 -54.30 -24.17 9.92
N ALA A 243 -53.04 -24.40 10.28
CA ALA A 243 -51.93 -24.50 9.32
C ALA A 243 -52.07 -25.71 8.39
N VAL A 244 -52.40 -26.90 8.91
CA VAL A 244 -52.57 -28.13 8.10
C VAL A 244 -53.64 -27.94 7.02
N VAL A 245 -54.78 -27.33 7.39
CA VAL A 245 -55.88 -27.05 6.46
C VAL A 245 -55.44 -26.02 5.40
N LYS A 246 -54.75 -24.94 5.79
CA LYS A 246 -54.18 -23.97 4.83
C LYS A 246 -53.20 -24.61 3.84
N ASP A 247 -52.37 -25.55 4.28
CA ASP A 247 -51.41 -26.24 3.41
C ASP A 247 -52.10 -27.12 2.36
N ASP A 248 -53.13 -27.87 2.75
CA ASP A 248 -53.90 -28.69 1.80
C ASP A 248 -54.72 -27.83 0.84
N ILE A 249 -55.28 -26.71 1.30
CA ILE A 249 -55.87 -25.68 0.44
C ILE A 249 -54.84 -25.14 -0.56
N ASN A 250 -53.63 -24.80 -0.11
CA ASN A 250 -52.57 -24.29 -0.97
C ASN A 250 -52.11 -25.31 -2.01
N LYS A 251 -51.97 -26.60 -1.64
CA LYS A 251 -51.70 -27.69 -2.60
C LYS A 251 -52.83 -27.82 -3.64
N LEU A 252 -54.09 -27.71 -3.21
CA LEU A 252 -55.26 -27.78 -4.09
C LEU A 252 -55.39 -26.56 -5.00
N LEU A 253 -54.87 -25.39 -4.63
CA LEU A 253 -54.92 -24.18 -5.46
C LEU A 253 -53.68 -24.00 -6.35
N ALA A 254 -52.55 -24.64 -6.00
CA ALA A 254 -51.33 -24.63 -6.79
C ALA A 254 -51.55 -25.17 -8.22
N GLY A 255 -50.94 -24.49 -9.20
CA GLY A 255 -50.97 -24.89 -10.62
C GLY A 255 -52.27 -24.59 -11.38
N LYS A 256 -53.34 -24.11 -10.71
CA LYS A 256 -54.61 -23.76 -11.38
C LYS A 256 -54.52 -22.43 -12.12
N THR A 257 -55.19 -22.34 -13.27
CA THR A 257 -55.26 -21.10 -14.07
C THR A 257 -56.27 -20.12 -13.51
N TYR A 258 -56.16 -18.84 -13.88
CA TYR A 258 -57.09 -17.76 -13.47
C TYR A 258 -58.57 -18.11 -13.72
N GLU A 259 -58.87 -18.74 -14.87
CA GLU A 259 -60.24 -19.17 -15.21
C GLU A 259 -60.75 -20.32 -14.36
N GLN A 260 -59.89 -21.29 -14.04
CA GLN A 260 -60.22 -22.40 -13.14
C GLN A 260 -60.50 -21.88 -11.72
N LEU A 261 -59.69 -20.92 -11.25
CA LEU A 261 -59.91 -20.24 -9.97
C LEU A 261 -61.23 -19.44 -9.95
N ASN A 262 -61.61 -18.78 -11.06
CA ASN A 262 -62.92 -18.12 -11.16
C ASN A 262 -64.10 -19.12 -11.08
N LYS A 263 -63.99 -20.27 -11.75
CA LYS A 263 -65.01 -21.33 -11.69
C LYS A 263 -65.16 -21.89 -10.28
N LEU A 264 -64.04 -22.14 -9.59
CA LEU A 264 -64.03 -22.56 -8.18
C LEU A 264 -64.61 -21.49 -7.25
N GLN A 265 -64.27 -20.20 -7.47
CA GLN A 265 -64.84 -19.09 -6.73
C GLN A 265 -66.37 -19.08 -6.84
N ALA A 266 -66.92 -19.22 -8.06
CA ALA A 266 -68.36 -19.24 -8.29
C ALA A 266 -69.04 -20.46 -7.64
N GLN A 267 -68.44 -21.65 -7.73
CA GLN A 267 -68.94 -22.87 -7.09
C GLN A 267 -69.00 -22.74 -5.56
N ILE A 268 -67.97 -22.14 -4.94
CA ILE A 268 -67.90 -21.93 -3.49
C ILE A 268 -68.89 -20.85 -3.05
N GLN A 269 -69.03 -19.75 -3.79
CA GLN A 269 -70.04 -18.73 -3.53
C GLN A 269 -71.47 -19.30 -3.64
N GLN A 270 -71.72 -20.16 -4.62
CA GLN A 270 -73.00 -20.88 -4.74
C GLN A 270 -73.24 -21.81 -3.54
N LYS A 271 -72.21 -22.57 -3.10
CA LYS A 271 -72.29 -23.43 -1.91
C LYS A 271 -72.48 -22.66 -0.60
N LEU A 272 -71.94 -21.43 -0.49
CA LEU A 272 -72.16 -20.53 0.65
C LEU A 272 -73.58 -19.91 0.64
N SER A 273 -74.15 -19.68 -0.54
CA SER A 273 -75.55 -19.22 -0.68
C SER A 273 -76.60 -20.32 -0.46
N GLY A 274 -76.21 -21.58 -0.64
CA GLY A 274 -77.03 -22.73 -0.28
C GLY A 274 -77.02 -22.95 1.23
N GLN A 275 -78.17 -23.32 1.78
CA GLN A 275 -78.39 -23.47 3.23
C GLN A 275 -77.70 -24.72 3.85
N GLU A 276 -76.64 -25.21 3.21
CA GLU A 276 -75.92 -26.48 3.44
C GLU A 276 -74.48 -26.23 3.93
N ALA A 277 -74.12 -24.98 4.25
CA ALA A 277 -72.80 -24.57 4.70
C ALA A 277 -72.60 -24.80 6.22
N VAL A 278 -72.27 -26.04 6.60
CA VAL A 278 -71.95 -26.40 8.00
C VAL A 278 -70.66 -25.72 8.51
N GLU A 279 -69.75 -25.34 7.60
CA GLU A 279 -68.45 -24.72 7.93
C GLU A 279 -68.27 -23.37 7.21
N VAL A 280 -69.09 -22.38 7.57
CA VAL A 280 -69.05 -21.02 6.98
C VAL A 280 -67.64 -20.42 7.02
N GLU A 281 -66.96 -20.51 8.16
CA GLU A 281 -65.62 -19.94 8.36
C GLU A 281 -64.55 -20.59 7.44
N TYR A 282 -64.64 -21.90 7.21
CA TYR A 282 -63.75 -22.60 6.28
C TYR A 282 -63.95 -22.10 4.85
N TRP A 283 -65.21 -21.98 4.39
CA TRP A 283 -65.49 -21.50 3.03
C TRP A 283 -65.14 -20.01 2.84
N GLU A 284 -65.24 -19.19 3.88
CA GLU A 284 -64.75 -17.81 3.86
C GLU A 284 -63.21 -17.72 3.79
N GLN A 285 -62.49 -18.55 4.55
CA GLN A 285 -61.03 -18.66 4.46
C GLN A 285 -60.59 -19.19 3.07
N GLN A 286 -61.32 -20.18 2.53
CA GLN A 286 -61.13 -20.68 1.17
C GLN A 286 -61.39 -19.59 0.11
N LEU A 287 -62.38 -18.73 0.31
CA LEU A 287 -62.67 -17.63 -0.62
C LEU A 287 -61.55 -16.58 -0.61
N LYS A 288 -61.04 -16.22 0.58
CA LYS A 288 -59.89 -15.30 0.76
C LYS A 288 -58.61 -15.85 0.13
N THR A 289 -58.29 -17.13 0.35
CA THR A 289 -57.13 -17.76 -0.32
C THR A 289 -57.30 -17.81 -1.84
N ILE A 290 -58.52 -18.05 -2.35
CA ILE A 290 -58.79 -18.02 -3.80
C ILE A 290 -58.59 -16.63 -4.41
N THR A 291 -59.02 -15.54 -3.76
CA THR A 291 -58.80 -14.17 -4.32
C THR A 291 -57.32 -13.83 -4.40
N VAL A 292 -56.53 -14.27 -3.43
CA VAL A 292 -55.07 -14.16 -3.42
C VAL A 292 -54.42 -15.02 -4.50
N TRP A 293 -54.79 -16.30 -4.62
CA TRP A 293 -54.27 -17.17 -5.69
C TRP A 293 -54.64 -16.66 -7.09
N LYS A 294 -55.81 -16.05 -7.23
CA LYS A 294 -56.28 -15.35 -8.43
C LYS A 294 -55.46 -14.11 -8.75
N ALA A 295 -55.02 -13.35 -7.75
CA ALA A 295 -54.06 -12.26 -7.90
C ALA A 295 -52.66 -12.77 -8.28
N LYS A 296 -52.14 -13.80 -7.58
CA LYS A 296 -50.87 -14.48 -7.88
C LYS A 296 -50.85 -15.04 -9.33
N ALA A 297 -51.97 -15.60 -9.81
CA ALA A 297 -52.12 -16.08 -11.19
C ALA A 297 -52.12 -14.94 -12.23
N LYS A 298 -52.80 -13.82 -11.96
CA LYS A 298 -52.73 -12.61 -12.80
C LYS A 298 -51.30 -12.06 -12.90
N LEU A 299 -50.61 -11.95 -11.77
CA LEU A 299 -49.23 -11.47 -11.72
C LEU A 299 -48.28 -12.38 -12.52
N LYS A 300 -48.43 -13.70 -12.45
CA LYS A 300 -47.68 -14.66 -13.28
C LYS A 300 -47.91 -14.44 -14.77
N ALA A 301 -49.15 -14.36 -15.23
CA ALA A 301 -49.47 -14.12 -16.64
C ALA A 301 -48.91 -12.78 -17.16
N MET A 302 -49.02 -11.71 -16.35
CA MET A 302 -48.42 -10.41 -16.70
C MET A 302 -46.88 -10.47 -16.71
N HIS A 303 -46.28 -11.18 -15.76
CA HIS A 303 -44.83 -11.37 -15.70
C HIS A 303 -44.31 -12.17 -16.90
N GLU A 304 -45.00 -13.23 -17.32
CA GLU A 304 -44.68 -13.99 -18.54
C GLU A 304 -44.67 -13.09 -19.78
N ILE A 305 -45.66 -12.21 -19.94
CA ILE A 305 -45.69 -11.22 -21.05
C ILE A 305 -44.49 -10.26 -20.98
N VAL A 306 -44.11 -9.80 -19.79
CA VAL A 306 -42.95 -8.92 -19.59
C VAL A 306 -41.63 -9.67 -19.86
N LEU A 307 -41.51 -10.92 -19.41
CA LEU A 307 -40.36 -11.79 -19.71
C LEU A 307 -40.23 -12.04 -21.21
N HIS A 308 -41.32 -12.35 -21.91
CA HIS A 308 -41.32 -12.51 -23.36
C HIS A 308 -40.85 -11.24 -24.09
N LYS A 309 -41.41 -10.08 -23.73
CA LYS A 309 -40.96 -8.78 -24.28
C LYS A 309 -39.50 -8.49 -23.96
N ARG A 310 -39.01 -8.84 -22.76
CA ARG A 310 -37.61 -8.64 -22.37
C ARG A 310 -36.67 -9.57 -23.11
N LEU A 311 -37.05 -10.83 -23.30
CA LEU A 311 -36.32 -11.80 -24.10
C LEU A 311 -36.26 -11.37 -25.58
N GLU A 312 -37.35 -10.83 -26.12
CA GLU A 312 -37.40 -10.27 -27.47
C GLU A 312 -36.51 -9.03 -27.61
N GLN A 313 -36.51 -8.11 -26.64
CA GLN A 313 -35.56 -6.99 -26.59
C GLN A 313 -34.10 -7.46 -26.58
N LEU A 314 -33.77 -8.47 -25.78
CA LEU A 314 -32.42 -9.06 -25.73
C LEU A 314 -32.05 -9.70 -27.08
N ARG A 315 -32.95 -10.49 -27.67
CA ARG A 315 -32.78 -11.07 -29.02
C ARG A 315 -32.58 -9.99 -30.08
N ARG A 316 -33.32 -8.87 -30.02
CA ARG A 316 -33.15 -7.75 -30.95
C ARG A 316 -31.78 -7.08 -30.80
N LYS A 317 -31.32 -6.85 -29.58
CA LYS A 317 -29.96 -6.33 -29.32
C LYS A 317 -28.89 -7.28 -29.85
N GLN A 318 -28.99 -8.57 -29.56
CA GLN A 318 -28.05 -9.58 -30.07
C GLN A 318 -28.04 -9.68 -31.59
N ARG A 319 -29.20 -9.53 -32.27
CA ARG A 319 -29.24 -9.45 -33.74
C ARG A 319 -28.52 -8.20 -34.27
N GLN A 320 -28.72 -7.05 -33.64
CA GLN A 320 -28.04 -5.80 -34.04
C GLN A 320 -26.52 -5.89 -33.80
N GLU A 321 -26.09 -6.48 -32.70
CA GLU A 321 -24.69 -6.74 -32.37
C GLU A 321 -24.07 -7.75 -33.33
N ALA A 322 -24.76 -8.84 -33.66
CA ALA A 322 -24.31 -9.82 -34.64
C ALA A 322 -24.19 -9.24 -36.06
N ILE A 323 -25.14 -8.40 -36.49
CA ILE A 323 -25.06 -7.67 -37.77
C ILE A 323 -23.83 -6.74 -37.77
N LYS A 324 -23.63 -5.96 -36.71
CA LYS A 324 -22.47 -5.05 -36.60
C LYS A 324 -21.14 -5.80 -36.62
N VAL A 325 -21.04 -6.92 -35.90
CA VAL A 325 -19.83 -7.78 -35.93
C VAL A 325 -19.63 -8.44 -37.30
N GLN A 326 -20.71 -8.77 -38.01
CA GLN A 326 -20.64 -9.28 -39.37
C GLN A 326 -20.15 -8.20 -40.34
N GLU A 327 -20.66 -6.97 -40.26
CA GLU A 327 -20.18 -5.81 -41.04
C GLU A 327 -18.69 -5.49 -40.74
N GLU A 328 -18.28 -5.55 -39.47
CA GLU A 328 -16.87 -5.38 -39.06
C GLU A 328 -15.96 -6.50 -39.59
N LEU A 329 -16.44 -7.75 -39.64
CA LEU A 329 -15.70 -8.87 -40.20
C LEU A 329 -15.64 -8.80 -41.74
N GLU A 330 -16.73 -8.42 -42.40
CA GLU A 330 -16.83 -8.27 -43.85
C GLU A 330 -15.92 -7.14 -44.34
N THR A 331 -15.90 -6.00 -43.65
CA THR A 331 -14.95 -4.92 -43.94
C THR A 331 -13.50 -5.31 -43.66
N ALA A 332 -13.23 -6.08 -42.61
CA ALA A 332 -11.89 -6.63 -42.36
C ALA A 332 -11.44 -7.60 -43.47
N LEU A 333 -12.30 -8.52 -43.91
CA LEU A 333 -12.01 -9.44 -45.02
C LEU A 333 -11.83 -8.72 -46.36
N ALA A 334 -12.67 -7.72 -46.65
CA ALA A 334 -12.50 -6.85 -47.82
C ALA A 334 -11.17 -6.09 -47.79
N SER A 335 -10.76 -5.58 -46.62
CA SER A 335 -9.45 -4.94 -46.43
C SER A 335 -8.28 -5.91 -46.62
N HIS A 336 -8.45 -7.19 -46.27
CA HIS A 336 -7.45 -8.23 -46.46
C HIS A 336 -7.32 -8.63 -47.94
N ASN A 337 -8.44 -8.72 -48.66
CA ASN A 337 -8.44 -8.98 -50.11
C ASN A 337 -7.80 -7.82 -50.90
N LEU A 338 -7.95 -6.57 -50.44
CA LEU A 338 -7.22 -5.42 -51.01
C LEU A 338 -5.69 -5.52 -50.80
N HIS A 339 -5.23 -6.11 -49.69
CA HIS A 339 -3.80 -6.34 -49.45
C HIS A 339 -3.20 -7.39 -50.40
N VAL A 340 -3.97 -8.41 -50.80
CA VAL A 340 -3.50 -9.43 -51.78
C VAL A 340 -3.35 -8.83 -53.18
N LYS A 341 -4.22 -7.89 -53.58
CA LYS A 341 -4.08 -7.16 -54.85
C LYS A 341 -2.88 -6.20 -54.88
N ALA A 342 -2.29 -5.84 -53.74
CA ALA A 342 -1.26 -4.79 -53.66
C ALA A 342 0.15 -5.23 -54.10
N GLU A 343 0.45 -6.52 -54.22
CA GLU A 343 1.74 -7.03 -54.71
C GLU A 343 1.74 -7.37 -56.22
N GLY A 344 0.58 -7.26 -56.89
CA GLY A 344 0.41 -7.44 -58.34
C GLY A 344 0.58 -6.13 -59.11
N ARG A 345 1.74 -5.92 -59.74
CA ARG A 345 2.09 -4.70 -60.47
C ARG A 345 1.39 -4.60 -61.85
N HIS A 346 0.41 -3.71 -62.01
CA HIS A 346 0.09 -3.11 -63.32
C HIS A 346 -0.52 -1.70 -63.25
N GLU A 347 -0.50 -0.98 -64.37
CA GLU A 347 -0.80 0.46 -64.52
C GLU A 347 -2.26 0.87 -64.23
N PRO A 348 -2.52 2.14 -63.87
CA PRO A 348 -3.86 2.68 -63.75
C PRO A 348 -4.47 2.93 -65.13
N LEU A 349 -5.72 2.50 -65.34
CA LEU A 349 -6.57 2.94 -66.45
C LEU A 349 -7.89 3.49 -65.91
N ASP A 350 -8.51 4.38 -66.69
CA ASP A 350 -9.56 5.29 -66.24
C ASP A 350 -10.92 4.64 -65.90
N GLU A 351 -11.74 5.48 -65.27
CA GLU A 351 -12.98 5.20 -64.55
C GLU A 351 -14.17 4.74 -65.43
N ALA A 352 -15.09 3.99 -64.79
CA ALA A 352 -16.45 3.63 -65.24
C ALA A 352 -16.64 2.51 -66.29
N VAL A 353 -16.57 1.25 -65.82
CA VAL A 353 -17.35 0.13 -66.40
C VAL A 353 -18.06 -0.62 -65.26
N LEU A 354 -19.34 -0.97 -65.48
CA LEU A 354 -20.09 -1.94 -64.67
C LEU A 354 -19.60 -3.34 -65.04
N GLU A 355 -18.78 -3.97 -64.20
CA GLU A 355 -18.39 -5.36 -64.39
C GLU A 355 -19.37 -6.27 -63.67
N GLU A 356 -20.12 -7.03 -64.48
CA GLU A 356 -20.81 -8.26 -64.06
C GLU A 356 -19.77 -9.21 -63.45
N GLU A 357 -20.16 -10.05 -62.48
CA GLU A 357 -19.23 -10.95 -61.79
C GLU A 357 -18.56 -11.91 -62.78
N ASP A 358 -17.31 -11.60 -63.16
CA ASP A 358 -16.57 -12.35 -64.15
C ASP A 358 -16.05 -13.66 -63.54
N ASP A 359 -16.81 -14.75 -63.74
CA ASP A 359 -16.52 -16.13 -63.34
C ASP A 359 -15.12 -16.61 -63.81
N SER A 360 -14.43 -15.88 -64.70
CA SER A 360 -13.07 -16.19 -65.16
C SER A 360 -11.96 -15.88 -64.15
N LEU A 361 -12.24 -15.20 -63.03
CA LEU A 361 -11.27 -14.91 -61.96
C LEU A 361 -11.09 -16.03 -60.92
N ILE A 362 -11.66 -17.21 -61.15
CA ILE A 362 -11.34 -18.42 -60.38
C ILE A 362 -10.07 -19.03 -61.00
N GLU A 363 -8.92 -18.91 -60.32
CA GLU A 363 -7.71 -19.66 -60.72
C GLU A 363 -8.04 -21.16 -60.81
N GLU A 364 -7.81 -21.77 -61.98
CA GLU A 364 -7.99 -23.21 -62.14
C GLU A 364 -7.08 -23.96 -61.15
N TYR A 365 -7.69 -24.87 -60.40
CA TYR A 365 -7.00 -25.63 -59.35
C TYR A 365 -5.85 -26.46 -59.93
N ASP A 366 -4.62 -26.04 -59.68
CA ASP A 366 -3.43 -26.85 -59.94
C ASP A 366 -3.19 -27.82 -58.77
N VAL A 367 -2.77 -29.04 -59.08
CA VAL A 367 -2.44 -30.08 -58.11
C VAL A 367 -1.37 -29.61 -57.12
N SER A 368 -0.46 -28.71 -57.53
CA SER A 368 0.52 -28.09 -56.63
C SER A 368 -0.05 -27.15 -55.57
N MET A 369 -1.30 -26.69 -55.70
CA MET A 369 -2.00 -25.93 -54.65
C MET A 369 -2.39 -26.80 -53.46
N SER A 370 -2.40 -28.13 -53.62
CA SER A 370 -2.56 -29.09 -52.52
C SER A 370 -1.23 -29.64 -52.03
N PRO A 371 -1.08 -29.93 -50.72
CA PRO A 371 0.09 -30.64 -50.22
C PRO A 371 0.17 -32.03 -50.83
N LYS A 372 1.37 -32.43 -51.26
CA LYS A 372 1.60 -33.74 -51.88
C LYS A 372 1.22 -34.87 -50.90
N PRO A 373 0.47 -35.90 -51.34
CA PRO A 373 0.15 -37.05 -50.50
C PRO A 373 1.41 -37.71 -49.93
N PHE A 374 1.40 -38.01 -48.63
CA PHE A 374 2.49 -38.71 -47.95
C PHE A 374 2.09 -40.16 -47.67
N ASP A 375 2.86 -41.12 -48.17
CA ASP A 375 2.61 -42.56 -47.93
C ASP A 375 2.82 -42.98 -46.46
N LYS A 376 3.55 -42.18 -45.67
CA LYS A 376 3.88 -42.46 -44.27
C LYS A 376 3.96 -41.15 -43.48
N LEU A 377 3.21 -41.03 -42.39
CA LEU A 377 3.33 -39.89 -41.48
C LEU A 377 4.74 -39.84 -40.84
N PRO A 378 5.38 -38.66 -40.83
CA PRO A 378 6.54 -38.37 -39.98
C PRO A 378 6.30 -38.69 -38.50
N ARG A 379 7.39 -38.87 -37.74
CA ARG A 379 7.32 -39.20 -36.31
C ARG A 379 6.65 -38.10 -35.48
N GLU A 380 6.77 -36.86 -35.92
CA GLU A 380 6.21 -35.66 -35.28
C GLU A 380 4.71 -35.55 -35.54
N ASP A 381 4.25 -35.80 -36.77
CA ASP A 381 2.84 -35.70 -37.14
C ASP A 381 1.97 -36.83 -36.57
N LYS A 382 2.61 -37.91 -36.10
CA LYS A 382 1.93 -39.07 -35.50
C LYS A 382 1.21 -38.80 -34.18
N GLN A 383 1.34 -37.57 -33.66
CA GLN A 383 0.61 -37.07 -32.48
C GLN A 383 -0.73 -36.41 -32.82
N TYR A 384 -1.00 -36.12 -34.10
CA TYR A 384 -2.24 -35.48 -34.52
C TYR A 384 -3.38 -36.50 -34.70
N ASP A 385 -4.59 -36.09 -34.33
CA ASP A 385 -5.79 -36.89 -34.55
C ASP A 385 -6.07 -37.01 -36.06
N ILE A 386 -6.08 -38.25 -36.56
CA ILE A 386 -6.40 -38.55 -37.96
C ILE A 386 -7.92 -38.72 -38.07
N PHE A 387 -8.57 -37.76 -38.73
CA PHE A 387 -10.00 -37.83 -39.04
C PHE A 387 -10.22 -38.30 -40.47
N ASP A 388 -11.25 -39.12 -40.68
CA ASP A 388 -11.76 -39.41 -42.02
C ASP A 388 -12.60 -38.22 -42.52
N LEU A 389 -12.48 -37.88 -43.80
CA LEU A 389 -13.13 -36.74 -44.44
C LEU A 389 -14.65 -36.85 -44.37
N GLU A 390 -15.21 -38.07 -44.52
CA GLU A 390 -16.65 -38.29 -44.42
C GLU A 390 -17.16 -38.11 -42.99
N GLU A 391 -16.39 -38.56 -42.00
CA GLU A 391 -16.74 -38.45 -40.57
C GLU A 391 -16.67 -37.00 -40.07
N ASP A 392 -15.62 -36.25 -40.42
CA ASP A 392 -15.52 -34.84 -40.05
C ASP A 392 -16.60 -34.00 -40.76
N MET A 393 -16.86 -34.23 -42.05
CA MET A 393 -17.97 -33.55 -42.76
C MET A 393 -19.35 -33.86 -42.15
N LYS A 394 -19.54 -35.07 -41.62
CA LYS A 394 -20.75 -35.44 -40.88
C LYS A 394 -20.82 -34.74 -39.53
N ALA A 395 -19.73 -34.73 -38.75
CA ALA A 395 -19.63 -34.03 -37.47
C ALA A 395 -19.81 -32.52 -37.61
N LEU A 396 -19.26 -31.91 -38.67
CA LEU A 396 -19.44 -30.50 -39.01
C LEU A 396 -20.90 -30.19 -39.37
N ARG A 397 -21.58 -31.04 -40.14
CA ARG A 397 -23.02 -30.91 -40.43
C ARG A 397 -23.87 -31.03 -39.17
N GLU A 398 -23.51 -31.91 -38.23
CA GLU A 398 -24.19 -32.03 -36.94
C GLU A 398 -23.99 -30.80 -36.05
N LYS A 399 -22.75 -30.32 -35.91
CA LYS A 399 -22.43 -29.05 -35.22
C LYS A 399 -23.18 -27.86 -35.84
N ARG A 400 -23.27 -27.77 -37.18
CA ARG A 400 -24.08 -26.74 -37.88
C ARG A 400 -25.58 -26.87 -37.56
N LYS A 401 -26.14 -28.08 -37.53
CA LYS A 401 -27.53 -28.31 -37.10
C LYS A 401 -27.74 -27.94 -35.64
N GLU A 402 -26.78 -28.19 -34.76
CA GLU A 402 -26.86 -27.79 -33.35
C GLU A 402 -26.84 -26.27 -33.18
N VAL A 403 -25.94 -25.56 -33.88
CA VAL A 403 -25.91 -24.09 -33.92
C VAL A 403 -27.25 -23.51 -34.38
N LEU A 404 -27.87 -24.07 -35.43
CA LEU A 404 -29.18 -23.63 -35.94
C LEU A 404 -30.34 -24.00 -34.99
N ARG A 405 -30.26 -25.15 -34.31
CA ARG A 405 -31.23 -25.57 -33.28
C ARG A 405 -31.18 -24.66 -32.06
N ASN A 406 -29.98 -24.23 -31.68
CA ASN A 406 -29.73 -23.34 -30.55
C ASN A 406 -30.03 -21.88 -30.95
N GLN A 407 -31.31 -21.52 -31.02
CA GLN A 407 -31.81 -20.15 -31.29
C GLN A 407 -31.22 -19.07 -30.37
N PHE A 408 -30.58 -19.47 -29.28
CA PHE A 408 -29.81 -18.64 -28.37
C PHE A 408 -28.48 -19.34 -28.13
N ILE A 409 -27.44 -18.88 -28.84
CA ILE A 409 -26.06 -19.10 -28.42
C ILE A 409 -25.77 -17.95 -27.47
N PRO A 410 -25.76 -18.16 -26.13
CA PRO A 410 -25.12 -17.18 -25.28
C PRO A 410 -23.69 -17.10 -25.78
N MET A 411 -23.18 -15.88 -26.04
CA MET A 411 -21.74 -15.72 -25.96
C MET A 411 -21.36 -16.27 -24.60
N LYS A 412 -20.61 -17.37 -24.59
CA LYS A 412 -19.80 -17.68 -23.43
C LYS A 412 -18.91 -16.46 -23.34
N ILE A 413 -19.31 -15.53 -22.47
CA ILE A 413 -18.36 -14.75 -21.71
C ILE A 413 -17.47 -15.85 -21.16
N GLN A 414 -16.33 -16.03 -21.82
CA GLN A 414 -15.19 -16.58 -21.16
C GLN A 414 -14.97 -15.55 -20.06
N GLN A 415 -15.58 -15.84 -18.91
CA GLN A 415 -14.79 -15.88 -17.70
C GLN A 415 -13.55 -16.65 -18.14
N LYS A 416 -12.53 -15.88 -18.53
CA LYS A 416 -11.19 -16.21 -18.12
C LYS A 416 -11.35 -16.40 -16.62
N LYS A 417 -11.60 -17.67 -16.26
CA LYS A 417 -10.91 -18.26 -15.14
C LYS A 417 -9.50 -17.66 -15.22
N PRO A 418 -8.91 -17.18 -14.14
CA PRO A 418 -7.48 -17.34 -14.05
C PRO A 418 -7.24 -18.85 -14.17
N THR A 419 -7.14 -19.34 -15.42
CA THR A 419 -6.23 -20.40 -15.70
C THR A 419 -4.94 -19.84 -15.14
N ILE A 420 -4.52 -20.44 -14.03
CA ILE A 420 -3.12 -20.69 -13.81
C ILE A 420 -2.72 -21.71 -14.89
N GLU A 421 -2.83 -21.26 -16.15
CA GLU A 421 -1.77 -21.46 -17.10
C GLU A 421 -0.59 -20.83 -16.38
N GLU A 422 0.24 -21.69 -15.80
CA GLU A 422 1.66 -21.44 -15.81
C GLU A 422 2.05 -21.38 -17.30
N GLU A 423 1.68 -20.27 -17.97
CA GLU A 423 2.40 -19.76 -19.14
C GLU A 423 3.88 -19.84 -18.74
N GLU A 424 4.77 -20.18 -19.66
CA GLU A 424 6.21 -20.30 -19.39
C GLU A 424 6.83 -18.92 -19.08
N ASP A 425 6.47 -18.37 -17.93
CA ASP A 425 7.12 -17.32 -17.17
C ASP A 425 8.58 -17.74 -17.14
N SER A 426 9.42 -17.04 -17.92
CA SER A 426 10.83 -17.43 -18.01
C SER A 426 11.37 -17.56 -16.59
N VAL A 427 11.84 -18.76 -16.23
CA VAL A 427 12.20 -19.10 -14.84
C VAL A 427 13.19 -18.05 -14.27
N VAL A 428 13.99 -17.49 -15.16
CA VAL A 428 14.85 -16.31 -14.97
C VAL A 428 14.11 -15.10 -14.37
N SER A 429 12.97 -14.67 -14.92
CA SER A 429 12.18 -13.53 -14.44
C SER A 429 11.67 -13.74 -13.01
N LYS A 430 11.06 -14.91 -12.75
CA LYS A 430 10.55 -15.27 -11.42
C LYS A 430 11.68 -15.35 -10.38
N VAL A 431 12.78 -16.04 -10.70
CA VAL A 431 13.96 -16.17 -9.82
C VAL A 431 14.67 -14.84 -9.59
N LEU A 432 14.76 -13.95 -10.59
CA LEU A 432 15.36 -12.62 -10.40
C LEU A 432 14.48 -11.70 -9.55
N TYR A 433 13.15 -11.77 -9.70
CA TYR A 433 12.20 -11.06 -8.86
C TYR A 433 12.26 -11.55 -7.40
N GLU A 434 12.20 -12.87 -7.19
CA GLU A 434 12.31 -13.49 -5.86
C GLU A 434 13.66 -13.15 -5.19
N ARG A 435 14.76 -13.11 -5.95
CA ARG A 435 16.09 -12.72 -5.44
C ARG A 435 16.21 -11.26 -5.04
N GLU A 436 15.51 -10.35 -5.72
CA GLU A 436 15.51 -8.92 -5.38
C GLU A 436 14.53 -8.60 -4.25
N ALA A 437 13.43 -9.37 -4.14
CA ALA A 437 12.50 -9.34 -3.02
C ALA A 437 13.09 -9.96 -1.74
N ALA A 438 13.96 -10.98 -1.86
CA ALA A 438 14.65 -11.63 -0.75
C ALA A 438 15.93 -10.92 -0.28
N LYS A 439 16.28 -9.76 -0.86
CA LYS A 439 17.20 -8.83 -0.22
C LYS A 439 16.43 -8.11 0.87
N ASP A 440 16.92 -8.16 2.11
CA ASP A 440 16.30 -7.46 3.23
C ASP A 440 16.06 -5.97 2.91
N LEU A 441 15.04 -5.41 3.55
CA LEU A 441 14.73 -3.99 3.49
C LEU A 441 15.60 -3.29 4.54
N ASP A 442 16.51 -2.43 4.10
CA ASP A 442 17.20 -1.51 5.01
C ASP A 442 16.16 -0.59 5.69
N GLU A 443 16.41 -0.13 6.93
CA GLU A 443 15.44 0.65 7.75
C GLU A 443 14.98 1.98 7.12
N ASP A 444 15.66 2.43 6.07
CA ASP A 444 15.37 3.64 5.29
C ASP A 444 14.70 3.36 3.91
N GLU A 445 14.52 2.09 3.53
CA GLU A 445 13.90 1.69 2.26
C GLU A 445 12.43 1.25 2.43
N ALA A 446 11.52 1.99 1.80
CA ALA A 446 10.11 1.62 1.71
C ALA A 446 9.76 1.06 0.31
N ILE A 447 8.85 0.08 0.25
CA ILE A 447 8.31 -0.42 -1.02
C ILE A 447 7.37 0.65 -1.61
N PHE A 448 7.52 0.96 -2.90
CA PHE A 448 6.77 2.04 -3.56
C PHE A 448 6.08 1.56 -4.85
N ASN A 449 4.82 1.15 -4.72
CA ASN A 449 4.03 0.59 -5.82
C ASN A 449 2.81 1.47 -6.17
N ILE A 450 2.98 2.79 -6.19
CA ILE A 450 1.93 3.71 -6.68
C ILE A 450 2.14 3.90 -8.19
N GLU A 451 1.47 3.05 -8.98
CA GLU A 451 1.32 3.27 -10.42
C GLU A 451 0.35 4.41 -10.70
N GLU A 452 0.65 5.21 -11.72
CA GLU A 452 -0.31 6.16 -12.30
C GLU A 452 -1.06 5.46 -13.45
N GLU A 453 -2.39 5.53 -13.49
CA GLU A 453 -3.17 4.99 -14.62
C GLU A 453 -2.97 5.85 -15.87
N LEU A 454 -1.95 5.52 -16.66
CA LEU A 454 -1.79 6.02 -18.02
C LEU A 454 -3.03 5.68 -18.85
N ALA A 455 -3.56 6.68 -19.56
CA ALA A 455 -4.61 6.47 -20.53
C ALA A 455 -4.17 5.42 -21.56
N LYS A 456 -5.02 4.41 -21.82
CA LYS A 456 -4.72 3.29 -22.72
C LYS A 456 -4.36 3.80 -24.11
N THR A 457 -3.08 3.76 -24.47
CA THR A 457 -2.61 4.13 -25.80
C THR A 457 -2.77 2.96 -26.77
N THR A 458 -3.38 3.23 -27.92
CA THR A 458 -3.43 2.26 -29.03
C THR A 458 -2.08 2.22 -29.73
N TYR A 459 -1.29 1.17 -29.52
CA TYR A 459 -0.02 0.99 -30.21
C TYR A 459 -0.21 0.28 -31.56
N LEU A 460 0.47 0.74 -32.62
CA LEU A 460 0.41 0.15 -33.98
C LEU A 460 0.88 -1.32 -34.07
N TRP A 461 1.43 -1.89 -32.99
CA TRP A 461 1.90 -3.27 -32.91
C TRP A 461 0.95 -4.19 -32.13
N GLN A 462 -0.16 -3.69 -31.58
CA GLN A 462 -1.13 -4.45 -30.77
C GLN A 462 -1.70 -5.67 -31.52
N ASP A 463 -1.90 -5.56 -32.84
CA ASP A 463 -2.42 -6.66 -33.67
C ASP A 463 -1.38 -7.77 -33.92
N LYS A 464 -0.09 -7.47 -33.79
CA LYS A 464 1.00 -8.44 -34.02
C LYS A 464 1.52 -9.07 -32.72
N TYR A 465 1.45 -8.34 -31.60
CA TYR A 465 1.91 -8.83 -30.29
C TYR A 465 0.95 -8.42 -29.19
N ARG A 466 0.49 -9.41 -28.41
CA ARG A 466 -0.37 -9.21 -27.23
C ARG A 466 0.35 -8.29 -26.22
N PRO A 467 -0.16 -7.09 -25.91
CA PRO A 467 0.46 -6.18 -24.96
C PRO A 467 0.58 -6.79 -23.57
N ARG A 468 1.72 -6.53 -22.91
CA ARG A 468 2.00 -6.98 -21.54
C ARG A 468 2.52 -5.80 -20.72
N LYS A 469 2.07 -5.66 -19.46
CA LYS A 469 2.77 -4.77 -18.51
C LYS A 469 4.05 -5.45 -18.02
N PRO A 470 5.19 -4.73 -17.96
CA PRO A 470 6.41 -5.28 -17.35
C PRO A 470 6.24 -5.47 -15.85
N ARG A 471 6.92 -6.46 -15.28
CA ARG A 471 7.03 -6.59 -13.82
C ARG A 471 8.02 -5.53 -13.32
N TYR A 472 7.84 -5.02 -12.12
CA TYR A 472 8.78 -4.10 -11.48
C TYR A 472 8.85 -4.34 -9.98
N PHE A 473 9.91 -3.85 -9.36
CA PHE A 473 10.11 -3.88 -7.93
C PHE A 473 10.81 -2.58 -7.51
N ASN A 474 10.02 -1.63 -7.03
CA ASN A 474 10.46 -0.27 -6.78
C ASN A 474 10.63 -0.04 -5.27
N ARG A 475 11.77 0.54 -4.88
CA ARG A 475 12.03 1.00 -3.51
C ARG A 475 12.21 2.52 -3.50
N VAL A 476 11.66 3.18 -2.50
CA VAL A 476 11.89 4.60 -2.20
C VAL A 476 12.81 4.69 -1.00
N HIS A 477 13.90 5.42 -1.17
CA HIS A 477 14.81 5.73 -0.07
C HIS A 477 14.26 6.95 0.67
N THR A 478 13.71 6.71 1.86
CA THR A 478 13.24 7.75 2.78
C THR A 478 14.31 7.97 3.84
N GLY A 479 14.42 9.18 4.39
CA GLY A 479 15.39 9.38 5.47
C GLY A 479 15.37 10.79 6.04
N TYR A 480 16.09 10.97 7.14
CA TYR A 480 16.10 12.20 7.92
C TYR A 480 17.04 13.26 7.31
N GLU A 481 16.49 14.44 6.98
CA GLU A 481 17.30 15.58 6.52
C GLU A 481 17.64 16.49 7.72
N TRP A 482 18.77 16.21 8.38
CA TRP A 482 19.29 17.00 9.51
C TRP A 482 19.86 18.38 9.08
N ASN A 483 18.99 19.25 8.57
CA ASN A 483 19.30 20.66 8.32
C ASN A 483 19.41 21.45 9.65
N LYS A 484 20.05 22.62 9.64
CA LYS A 484 20.25 23.47 10.83
C LYS A 484 18.96 23.90 11.54
N TYR A 485 17.84 23.93 10.81
CA TYR A 485 16.50 24.14 11.37
C TYR A 485 15.95 22.86 12.05
N ASN A 486 16.14 21.70 11.43
CA ASN A 486 15.69 20.42 12.01
C ASN A 486 16.52 20.06 13.26
N GLN A 487 17.82 20.37 13.27
CA GLN A 487 18.71 20.26 14.43
C GLN A 487 18.34 21.17 15.62
N THR A 488 17.36 22.08 15.48
CA THR A 488 16.86 22.94 16.57
C THR A 488 15.44 22.64 17.01
N HIS A 489 14.76 21.69 16.35
CA HIS A 489 13.35 21.34 16.59
C HIS A 489 13.10 19.83 16.77
N TYR A 490 14.09 18.99 16.43
CA TYR A 490 14.01 17.55 16.50
C TYR A 490 15.29 17.01 17.15
N ASP A 491 15.15 15.96 17.94
CA ASP A 491 16.23 15.31 18.69
C ASP A 491 16.31 13.82 18.33
N SER A 492 17.29 13.09 18.88
CA SER A 492 17.48 11.66 18.56
C SER A 492 16.24 10.81 18.88
N ASP A 493 15.48 11.16 19.92
CA ASP A 493 14.29 10.43 20.38
C ASP A 493 12.99 10.90 19.70
N ASN A 494 13.03 12.03 18.97
CA ASN A 494 11.94 12.54 18.15
C ASN A 494 12.50 13.10 16.84
N PRO A 495 12.91 12.24 15.89
CA PRO A 495 13.57 12.65 14.66
C PRO A 495 12.60 13.40 13.72
N PRO A 496 13.11 14.23 12.79
CA PRO A 496 12.26 14.97 11.85
C PRO A 496 11.44 14.02 10.95
N PRO A 497 10.35 14.49 10.32
CA PRO A 497 9.62 13.67 9.34
C PRO A 497 10.57 13.12 8.25
N LYS A 498 10.48 11.81 7.95
CA LYS A 498 11.28 11.20 6.88
C LYS A 498 10.92 11.85 5.53
N VAL A 499 11.91 12.39 4.82
CA VAL A 499 11.75 12.95 3.48
C VAL A 499 12.27 11.97 2.43
N VAL A 500 11.71 12.02 1.21
CA VAL A 500 12.23 11.19 0.12
C VAL A 500 13.60 11.71 -0.32
N GLN A 501 14.61 10.84 -0.21
CA GLN A 501 16.00 11.12 -0.57
C GLN A 501 16.38 10.51 -1.92
N GLY A 502 15.66 9.51 -2.42
CA GLY A 502 15.94 8.88 -3.70
C GLY A 502 14.94 7.79 -4.09
N TYR A 503 15.06 7.28 -5.31
CA TYR A 503 14.25 6.22 -5.87
C TYR A 503 15.16 5.12 -6.48
N LYS A 504 14.75 3.87 -6.31
CA LYS A 504 15.37 2.69 -6.92
C LYS A 504 14.30 1.94 -7.71
N PHE A 505 14.30 2.13 -9.03
CA PHE A 505 13.45 1.39 -9.97
C PHE A 505 14.20 0.17 -10.49
N ASN A 506 13.62 -1.01 -10.32
CA ASN A 506 14.06 -2.25 -10.98
C ASN A 506 12.88 -2.77 -11.83
N ILE A 507 12.95 -2.63 -13.15
CA ILE A 507 11.87 -2.99 -14.07
C ILE A 507 12.34 -4.14 -14.97
N PHE A 508 11.52 -5.18 -15.07
CA PHE A 508 11.82 -6.45 -15.71
C PHE A 508 11.12 -6.55 -17.08
N TYR A 509 11.96 -6.65 -18.12
CA TYR A 509 11.63 -6.82 -19.53
C TYR A 509 12.30 -8.08 -20.11
N PRO A 510 12.01 -9.29 -19.58
CA PRO A 510 12.64 -10.55 -20.03
C PRO A 510 12.36 -10.88 -21.51
N ASP A 511 11.15 -10.58 -21.97
CA ASP A 511 10.61 -11.02 -23.27
C ASP A 511 10.68 -9.90 -24.33
N LEU A 512 11.60 -8.95 -24.16
CA LEU A 512 11.78 -7.86 -25.10
C LEU A 512 12.25 -8.42 -26.45
N ILE A 513 11.47 -8.20 -27.50
CA ILE A 513 11.72 -8.75 -28.85
C ILE A 513 13.06 -8.23 -29.38
N ASP A 514 13.31 -6.93 -29.22
CA ASP A 514 14.56 -6.29 -29.63
C ASP A 514 15.45 -6.01 -28.42
N LYS A 515 16.22 -7.02 -28.00
CA LYS A 515 17.20 -6.93 -26.90
C LYS A 515 18.35 -5.95 -27.17
N SER A 516 18.48 -5.42 -28.39
CA SER A 516 19.50 -4.41 -28.75
C SER A 516 19.05 -2.99 -28.40
N LYS A 517 17.74 -2.72 -28.33
CA LYS A 517 17.18 -1.43 -27.91
C LYS A 517 16.91 -1.45 -26.42
N ALA A 518 17.68 -0.66 -25.67
CA ALA A 518 17.44 -0.48 -24.24
C ALA A 518 16.16 0.35 -23.99
N PRO A 519 15.31 -0.04 -23.03
CA PRO A 519 14.21 0.79 -22.56
C PRO A 519 14.70 2.17 -22.08
N THR A 520 13.94 3.21 -22.40
CA THR A 520 14.25 4.61 -22.07
C THR A 520 13.23 5.16 -21.07
N TYR A 521 13.51 6.32 -20.48
CA TYR A 521 12.54 7.02 -19.63
C TYR A 521 12.39 8.49 -20.04
N LYS A 522 11.21 9.05 -19.83
CA LYS A 522 10.87 10.46 -20.02
C LYS A 522 10.27 11.02 -18.74
N ILE A 523 10.51 12.29 -18.49
CA ILE A 523 10.04 13.01 -17.31
C ILE A 523 9.06 14.08 -17.79
N GLU A 524 7.78 13.94 -17.44
CA GLU A 524 6.69 14.84 -17.86
C GLU A 524 6.07 15.52 -16.64
N ARG A 525 5.97 16.86 -16.71
CA ARG A 525 5.41 17.70 -15.64
C ARG A 525 3.92 17.86 -15.83
N GLU A 526 3.14 17.55 -14.79
CA GLU A 526 1.70 17.75 -14.84
C GLU A 526 1.33 19.24 -14.72
N PRO A 527 0.42 19.76 -15.55
CA PRO A 527 -0.03 21.14 -15.48
C PRO A 527 -0.98 21.33 -14.28
N GLY A 528 -0.41 21.56 -13.11
CA GLY A 528 -1.16 21.88 -11.89
C GLY A 528 -0.39 21.69 -10.59
N ASN A 529 0.65 20.85 -10.58
CA ASN A 529 1.39 20.53 -9.36
C ASN A 529 2.91 20.60 -9.61
N ASN A 530 3.60 21.51 -8.93
CA ASN A 530 5.04 21.75 -9.17
C ASN A 530 5.95 20.81 -8.37
N ASP A 531 5.43 20.17 -7.32
CA ASP A 531 6.22 19.38 -6.37
C ASP A 531 6.41 17.92 -6.80
N THR A 532 5.62 17.45 -7.78
CA THR A 532 5.66 16.08 -8.31
C THR A 532 5.73 16.06 -9.84
N VAL A 533 6.30 15.00 -10.39
CA VAL A 533 6.53 14.79 -11.82
C VAL A 533 6.27 13.32 -12.16
N LEU A 534 5.79 13.04 -13.38
CA LEU A 534 5.65 11.68 -13.86
C LEU A 534 6.94 11.24 -14.56
N ILE A 535 7.49 10.09 -14.15
CA ILE A 535 8.52 9.38 -14.90
C ILE A 535 7.87 8.23 -15.68
N ARG A 536 7.83 8.33 -17.01
CA ARG A 536 7.31 7.31 -17.93
C ARG A 536 8.45 6.49 -18.49
N PHE A 537 8.40 5.17 -18.34
CA PHE A 537 9.34 4.22 -18.93
C PHE A 537 8.77 3.67 -20.24
N LEU A 538 9.59 3.71 -21.29
CA LEU A 538 9.28 3.32 -22.66
C LEU A 538 10.16 2.13 -23.06
N ALA A 539 9.56 0.96 -23.23
CA ALA A 539 10.31 -0.26 -23.57
C ALA A 539 10.11 -0.72 -25.03
N GLY A 540 8.95 -0.42 -25.63
CA GLY A 540 8.57 -0.90 -26.95
C GLY A 540 8.00 -2.34 -26.93
N PRO A 541 7.68 -2.89 -28.11
CA PRO A 541 6.93 -4.15 -28.23
C PRO A 541 7.66 -5.32 -27.53
N PRO A 542 6.96 -6.18 -26.75
CA PRO A 542 5.51 -6.26 -26.54
C PRO A 542 5.03 -5.52 -25.28
N TYR A 543 5.86 -4.67 -24.66
CA TYR A 543 5.57 -4.07 -23.36
C TYR A 543 4.83 -2.75 -23.47
N GLU A 544 3.83 -2.57 -22.60
CA GLU A 544 3.16 -1.29 -22.38
C GLU A 544 4.09 -0.32 -21.61
N ASP A 545 3.92 0.98 -21.87
CA ASP A 545 4.62 2.03 -21.15
C ASP A 545 4.05 2.16 -19.73
N ILE A 546 4.92 2.32 -18.73
CA ILE A 546 4.51 2.48 -17.32
C ILE A 546 4.93 3.85 -16.80
N ALA A 547 4.15 4.46 -15.91
CA ALA A 547 4.51 5.72 -15.27
C ALA A 547 4.38 5.66 -13.75
N PHE A 548 5.32 6.33 -13.08
CA PHE A 548 5.32 6.51 -11.64
C PHE A 548 5.39 8.00 -11.30
N ARG A 549 4.70 8.39 -10.23
CA ARG A 549 4.77 9.75 -9.69
C ARG A 549 5.98 9.87 -8.76
N ILE A 550 6.86 10.83 -9.02
CA ILE A 550 8.07 11.10 -8.25
C ILE A 550 8.15 12.56 -7.81
N VAL A 551 8.96 12.85 -6.78
CA VAL A 551 9.19 14.23 -6.29
C VAL A 551 10.07 15.03 -7.27
N ASN A 552 9.71 16.29 -7.51
CA ASN A 552 10.42 17.20 -8.41
C ASN A 552 11.67 17.82 -7.74
N ARG A 553 12.77 17.06 -7.65
CA ARG A 553 14.06 17.53 -7.11
C ARG A 553 15.21 17.20 -8.08
N GLU A 554 16.29 17.98 -8.03
CA GLU A 554 17.50 17.73 -8.85
C GLU A 554 18.12 16.37 -8.51
N TRP A 555 18.44 15.56 -9.53
CA TRP A 555 19.09 14.25 -9.34
C TRP A 555 20.61 14.40 -9.20
N GLU A 556 21.21 13.55 -8.37
CA GLU A 556 22.65 13.44 -8.23
C GLU A 556 23.21 12.30 -9.11
N TYR A 557 23.71 12.66 -10.30
CA TYR A 557 24.27 11.74 -11.31
C TYR A 557 25.63 11.10 -10.93
N SER A 558 26.03 11.13 -9.66
CA SER A 558 27.33 10.62 -9.22
C SER A 558 27.27 9.13 -8.92
N HIS A 559 27.96 8.30 -9.71
CA HIS A 559 28.09 6.86 -9.45
C HIS A 559 28.62 6.54 -8.05
N LYS A 560 29.46 7.41 -7.46
CA LYS A 560 29.97 7.25 -6.08
C LYS A 560 28.89 7.38 -5.00
N LYS A 561 27.71 7.91 -5.34
CA LYS A 561 26.53 8.05 -4.46
C LYS A 561 25.35 7.18 -4.92
N GLY A 562 25.64 6.07 -5.59
CA GLY A 562 24.63 5.09 -5.98
C GLY A 562 23.80 5.47 -7.20
N PHE A 563 24.20 6.45 -8.01
CA PHE A 563 23.57 6.64 -9.32
C PHE A 563 23.86 5.44 -10.24
N LYS A 564 22.81 4.78 -10.70
CA LYS A 564 22.87 3.65 -11.63
C LYS A 564 21.78 3.81 -12.67
N SER A 565 22.15 3.72 -13.94
CA SER A 565 21.22 3.62 -15.06
C SER A 565 21.80 2.59 -16.02
N SER A 566 21.30 1.37 -15.97
CA SER A 566 21.82 0.25 -16.75
C SER A 566 20.73 -0.77 -17.06
N PHE A 567 20.69 -1.21 -18.32
CA PHE A 567 19.87 -2.34 -18.77
C PHE A 567 20.79 -3.54 -18.98
N ASP A 568 20.63 -4.60 -18.18
CA ASP A 568 21.34 -5.87 -18.34
C ASP A 568 20.38 -7.04 -18.16
N ARG A 569 20.54 -8.10 -18.96
CA ARG A 569 19.75 -9.36 -18.89
C ARG A 569 18.22 -9.17 -18.81
N GLY A 570 17.68 -8.16 -19.49
CA GLY A 570 16.25 -7.85 -19.44
C GLY A 570 15.80 -7.16 -18.14
N VAL A 571 16.71 -6.56 -17.36
CA VAL A 571 16.38 -5.76 -16.17
C VAL A 571 16.90 -4.34 -16.35
N LEU A 572 15.99 -3.37 -16.36
CA LEU A 572 16.32 -1.95 -16.28
C LEU A 572 16.47 -1.56 -14.81
N GLN A 573 17.69 -1.16 -14.43
CA GLN A 573 17.98 -0.65 -13.10
C GLN A 573 18.24 0.86 -13.20
N LEU A 574 17.32 1.66 -12.65
CA LEU A 574 17.43 3.11 -12.53
C LEU A 574 17.38 3.50 -11.05
N HIS A 575 18.55 3.73 -10.46
CA HIS A 575 18.74 4.14 -9.07
C HIS A 575 19.30 5.55 -9.04
N PHE A 576 18.66 6.47 -8.29
CA PHE A 576 19.15 7.83 -8.12
C PHE A 576 18.78 8.40 -6.75
N HIS A 577 19.65 9.28 -6.25
CA HIS A 577 19.37 10.10 -5.08
C HIS A 577 19.19 11.56 -5.51
N PHE A 578 18.45 12.32 -4.70
CA PHE A 578 18.33 13.75 -4.87
C PHE A 578 19.58 14.48 -4.34
N LYS A 579 19.97 15.50 -5.08
CA LYS A 579 21.12 16.35 -4.77
C LYS A 579 20.84 17.16 -3.50
N ARG A 580 21.67 16.96 -2.48
CA ARG A 580 21.57 17.70 -1.20
C ARG A 580 22.14 19.11 -1.38
N HIS A 581 21.31 20.13 -1.21
CA HIS A 581 21.73 21.52 -1.27
C HIS A 581 22.28 21.95 0.09
N TYR A 582 23.60 22.02 0.21
CA TYR A 582 24.25 22.57 1.41
C TYR A 582 24.08 24.09 1.45
N TYR A 583 23.27 24.58 2.40
CA TYR A 583 23.17 26.00 2.68
C TYR A 583 24.47 26.50 3.31
N ARG A 584 25.36 27.07 2.49
CA ARG A 584 26.60 27.72 2.95
C ARG A 584 26.25 29.15 3.34
N ARG A 585 26.26 29.41 4.64
CA ARG A 585 26.01 30.74 5.25
C ARG A 585 27.28 31.60 5.24
#